data_AF-A0A1G3VAG7-F1
#
_entry.id   AF-A0A1G3VAG7-F1
#
_cell.length_a   1.000
_cell.length_b   1.000
_cell.length_c   1.000
_cell.angle_alpha   90.00
_cell.angle_beta   90.00
_cell.angle_gamma   90.00
#
_symmetry.space_group_name_H-M   'P 1'
#
loop_
_entity.id
_entity.type
_entity.pdbx_description
1 polymer ?
#
loop_
_entity_poly.entity_id
_entity_poly.type
_entity_poly.pdbx_seq_one_letter_code
_entity_poly.pdbx_strand_id
1 'polypeptide(L)'
;MKVSYKAALLSAFVFPGVGHLYLKRYWRGLVILFFVIPGLGYMIWSATVSALNRLDDAMVKVQGGAANLKELSVIVGSNMSTTDPYLDAVFYIIVFLWIFSTIDAYRIGKQER
;
A
#
# COMPACT_ATOMS: atom_id res chain seq x y z
N MET A 1 -18.66 23.22 -4.78
CA MET A 1 -18.20 22.02 -5.53
C MET A 1 -19.33 21.01 -5.63
N LYS A 2 -19.53 20.35 -6.79
CA LYS A 2 -20.58 19.31 -6.93
C LYS A 2 -20.23 18.11 -6.03
N VAL A 3 -21.25 17.44 -5.49
CA VAL A 3 -21.12 16.27 -4.60
C VAL A 3 -20.21 15.19 -5.19
N SER A 4 -20.27 15.00 -6.52
CA SER A 4 -19.42 14.08 -7.29
C SER A 4 -17.93 14.39 -7.19
N TYR A 5 -17.54 15.67 -7.25
CA TYR A 5 -16.13 16.07 -7.12
C TYR A 5 -15.63 15.85 -5.69
N LYS A 6 -16.44 16.18 -4.67
CA LYS A 6 -16.09 15.94 -3.27
C LYS A 6 -15.89 14.46 -2.98
N ALA A 7 -16.78 13.59 -3.46
CA ALA A 7 -16.66 12.14 -3.30
C ALA A 7 -15.42 11.56 -4.00
N ALA A 8 -15.13 12.03 -5.22
CA ALA A 8 -13.95 11.61 -5.96
C ALA A 8 -12.65 12.05 -5.26
N LEU A 9 -12.58 13.30 -4.81
CA LEU A 9 -11.45 13.83 -4.03
C LEU A 9 -11.27 13.06 -2.72
N LEU A 10 -12.36 12.70 -2.03
CA LEU A 10 -12.28 11.90 -0.81
C LEU A 10 -11.70 10.50 -1.08
N SER A 11 -12.16 9.80 -2.14
CA SER A 11 -11.61 8.49 -2.51
C SER A 11 -10.16 8.58 -3.02
N ALA A 12 -9.81 9.64 -3.73
CA ALA A 12 -8.49 9.81 -4.32
C ALA A 12 -7.42 10.22 -3.29
N PHE A 13 -7.76 11.10 -2.35
CA PHE A 13 -6.79 11.76 -1.47
C PHE A 13 -6.77 11.22 -0.05
N VAL A 14 -7.87 10.65 0.45
CA VAL A 14 -7.96 10.15 1.83
C VAL A 14 -7.71 8.65 1.85
N PHE A 15 -8.59 7.87 1.22
CA PHE A 15 -8.46 6.41 1.16
C PHE A 15 -9.42 5.85 0.10
N PRO A 16 -9.03 4.80 -0.66
CA PRO A 16 -9.92 4.18 -1.64
C PRO A 16 -11.21 3.69 -0.98
N GLY A 17 -12.36 4.16 -1.49
CA GLY A 17 -13.70 3.80 -0.99
C GLY A 17 -14.33 4.80 -0.02
N VAL A 18 -13.62 5.83 0.44
CA VAL A 18 -14.19 6.87 1.34
C VAL A 18 -15.19 7.77 0.61
N GLY A 19 -15.03 7.96 -0.70
CA GLY A 19 -16.05 8.59 -1.53
C GLY A 19 -17.40 7.86 -1.50
N HIS A 20 -17.39 6.53 -1.43
CA HIS A 20 -18.61 5.73 -1.32
C HIS A 20 -19.27 5.82 0.06
N LEU A 21 -18.48 6.01 1.13
CA LEU A 21 -19.00 6.31 2.47
C LEU A 21 -19.72 7.68 2.48
N TYR A 22 -19.11 8.68 1.84
CA TYR A 22 -19.72 10.01 1.71
C TYR A 22 -21.04 9.99 0.92
N LEU A 23 -21.13 9.10 -0.09
CA LEU A 23 -22.33 8.85 -0.89
C LEU A 23 -23.34 7.89 -0.24
N LYS A 24 -23.17 7.54 1.05
CA LYS A 24 -23.99 6.56 1.80
C LYS A 24 -24.10 5.16 1.15
N ARG A 25 -23.21 4.83 0.21
CA ARG A 25 -23.12 3.53 -0.48
C ARG A 25 -22.05 2.66 0.19
N TYR A 26 -22.29 2.37 1.46
CA TYR A 26 -21.37 1.64 2.34
C TYR A 26 -20.94 0.28 1.75
N TRP A 27 -21.88 -0.47 1.17
CA TRP A 27 -21.59 -1.78 0.58
C TRP A 27 -20.46 -1.77 -0.45
N ARG A 28 -20.44 -0.78 -1.35
CA ARG A 28 -19.41 -0.69 -2.39
C ARG A 28 -18.06 -0.23 -1.83
N GLY A 29 -18.09 0.73 -0.89
CA GLY A 29 -16.89 1.16 -0.17
C GLY A 29 -16.27 0.01 0.64
N LEU A 30 -17.10 -0.82 1.27
CA LEU A 30 -16.67 -1.94 2.11
C LEU A 30 -16.03 -3.07 1.30
N VAL A 31 -16.54 -3.36 0.10
CA VAL A 31 -15.90 -4.32 -0.83
C VAL A 31 -14.51 -3.84 -1.22
N ILE A 32 -14.36 -2.56 -1.59
CA ILE A 32 -13.05 -2.01 -1.97
C ILE A 32 -12.07 -2.03 -0.78
N LEU A 33 -12.55 -1.63 0.41
CA LEU A 33 -11.78 -1.67 1.65
C LEU A 33 -11.32 -3.09 1.99
N PHE A 34 -12.19 -4.09 1.80
CA PHE A 34 -11.90 -5.50 2.05
C PHE A 34 -10.77 -6.05 1.18
N PHE A 35 -10.58 -5.53 -0.04
CA PHE A 35 -9.45 -5.93 -0.89
C PHE A 35 -8.17 -5.13 -0.59
N VAL A 36 -8.29 -3.84 -0.28
CA VAL A 36 -7.11 -2.98 -0.06
C VAL A 36 -6.44 -3.24 1.29
N ILE A 37 -7.21 -3.46 2.37
CA ILE A 37 -6.65 -3.68 3.72
C ILE A 37 -5.70 -4.89 3.79
N PRO A 38 -6.08 -6.10 3.34
CA PRO A 38 -5.18 -7.26 3.41
C PRO A 38 -3.96 -7.09 2.49
N GLY A 39 -4.10 -6.44 1.33
CA GLY A 39 -2.97 -6.14 0.45
C GLY A 39 -1.95 -5.20 1.10
N LEU A 40 -2.43 -4.11 1.72
CA LEU A 40 -1.57 -3.21 2.49
C LEU A 40 -0.95 -3.91 3.72
N GLY A 41 -1.73 -4.72 4.43
CA GLY A 41 -1.26 -5.49 5.57
C GLY A 41 -0.14 -6.46 5.19
N TYR A 42 -0.29 -7.15 4.05
CA TYR A 42 0.74 -8.04 3.51
C TYR A 42 2.01 -7.27 3.14
N MET A 43 1.89 -6.12 2.48
CA MET A 43 3.06 -5.29 2.14
C MET A 43 3.81 -4.84 3.40
N ILE A 44 3.10 -4.31 4.41
CA ILE A 44 3.71 -3.87 5.67
C ILE A 44 4.37 -5.04 6.40
N TRP A 45 3.69 -6.18 6.47
CA TRP A 45 4.22 -7.40 7.08
C TRP A 45 5.49 -7.88 6.37
N SER A 46 5.46 -7.99 5.05
CA SER A 46 6.61 -8.43 4.25
C SER A 46 7.81 -7.50 4.41
N ALA A 47 7.58 -6.19 4.43
CA ALA A 47 8.62 -5.19 4.63
C ALA A 47 9.21 -5.27 6.04
N THR A 48 8.37 -5.48 7.05
CA THR A 48 8.79 -5.61 8.46
C THR A 48 9.60 -6.88 8.68
N VAL A 49 9.11 -8.03 8.20
CA VAL A 49 9.83 -9.31 8.32
C VAL A 49 11.14 -9.27 7.55
N SER A 50 11.14 -8.70 6.35
CA SER A 50 12.37 -8.52 5.58
C SER A 50 13.37 -7.64 6.32
N ALA A 51 12.93 -6.51 6.89
CA ALA A 51 13.80 -5.64 7.68
C ALA A 51 14.37 -6.35 8.92
N LEU A 52 13.53 -7.10 9.66
CA LEU A 52 13.95 -7.84 10.85
C LEU A 52 14.95 -8.96 10.52
N ASN A 53 14.69 -9.77 9.50
CA ASN A 53 15.61 -10.84 9.08
C ASN A 53 16.97 -10.27 8.66
N ARG A 54 16.99 -9.09 8.02
CA ARG A 54 18.23 -8.41 7.62
C ARG A 54 19.01 -7.87 8.82
N LEU A 55 18.31 -7.38 9.86
CA LEU A 55 18.94 -6.96 11.11
C LEU A 55 19.53 -8.15 11.87
N ASP A 56 18.86 -9.30 11.86
CA ASP A 56 19.34 -10.51 12.51
C ASP A 56 20.58 -11.07 11.79
N ASP A 57 20.53 -11.18 10.45
CA ASP A 57 21.69 -11.52 9.61
C ASP A 57 22.87 -10.56 9.82
N ALA A 58 22.59 -9.26 10.00
CA ALA A 58 23.60 -8.25 10.27
C ALA A 58 24.26 -8.46 11.64
N MET A 59 23.46 -8.69 12.69
CA MET A 59 23.93 -8.93 14.05
C MET A 59 24.79 -10.20 14.13
N VAL A 60 24.40 -11.27 13.46
CA VAL A 60 25.16 -12.53 13.39
C VAL A 60 26.52 -12.32 12.72
N LYS A 61 26.58 -11.57 11.62
CA LYS A 61 27.84 -11.27 10.91
C LYS A 61 28.78 -10.35 11.71
N VAL A 62 28.23 -9.46 12.52
CA VAL A 62 29.02 -8.58 13.42
C VAL A 62 29.56 -9.37 14.61
N GLN A 63 28.76 -10.22 15.25
CA GLN A 63 29.23 -11.06 16.37
C GLN A 63 30.26 -12.12 15.94
N GLY A 64 30.17 -12.62 14.70
CA GLY A 64 31.16 -13.55 14.13
C GLY A 64 32.50 -12.93 13.76
N GLY A 65 32.72 -11.63 14.01
CA GLY A 65 33.99 -10.93 13.75
C GLY A 65 34.30 -10.65 12.27
N ALA A 66 33.33 -10.86 11.36
CA ALA A 66 33.57 -10.87 9.91
C ALA A 66 33.08 -9.62 9.16
N ALA A 67 32.46 -8.63 9.81
CA ALA A 67 31.93 -7.46 9.09
C ALA A 67 32.08 -6.14 9.85
N ASN A 68 32.76 -5.19 9.22
CA ASN A 68 32.82 -3.80 9.64
C ASN A 68 31.45 -3.14 9.37
N LEU A 69 30.86 -2.40 10.32
CA LEU A 69 29.53 -1.76 10.21
C LEU A 69 29.32 -0.97 8.89
N LYS A 70 30.44 -0.51 8.29
CA LYS A 70 30.51 0.22 7.03
C LYS A 70 30.27 -0.63 5.78
N GLU A 71 30.56 -1.93 5.80
CA GLU A 71 30.20 -2.86 4.71
C GLU A 71 28.76 -3.31 4.83
N LEU A 72 28.25 -3.40 6.06
CA LEU A 72 26.88 -3.78 6.35
C LEU A 72 25.87 -2.74 5.84
N SER A 73 26.16 -1.44 5.99
CA SER A 73 25.30 -0.38 5.42
C SER A 73 25.30 -0.38 3.89
N VAL A 74 26.40 -0.76 3.25
CA VAL A 74 26.48 -0.91 1.79
C VAL A 74 25.68 -2.12 1.31
N ILE A 75 25.78 -3.26 2.00
CA ILE A 75 25.02 -4.48 1.68
C ILE A 75 23.52 -4.28 1.94
N VAL A 76 23.14 -3.63 3.03
CA VAL A 76 21.73 -3.30 3.32
C VAL A 76 21.18 -2.27 2.31
N GLY A 77 22.00 -1.30 1.90
CA GLY A 77 21.65 -0.31 0.89
C GLY A 77 21.52 -0.88 -0.53
N SER A 78 22.41 -1.79 -0.93
CA SER A 78 22.40 -2.40 -2.26
C SER A 78 21.32 -3.49 -2.42
N ASN A 79 20.91 -4.12 -1.33
CA ASN A 79 19.83 -5.13 -1.34
C ASN A 79 18.42 -4.53 -1.23
N MET A 80 18.27 -3.20 -1.18
CA MET A 80 16.97 -2.57 -1.38
C MET A 80 16.41 -2.81 -2.80
N SER A 81 17.25 -3.28 -3.73
CA SER A 81 16.91 -3.46 -5.14
C SER A 81 16.42 -4.86 -5.52
N THR A 82 16.38 -5.82 -4.59
CA THR A 82 15.65 -7.08 -4.85
C THR A 82 14.17 -6.85 -4.60
N THR A 83 13.54 -6.17 -5.57
CA THR A 83 12.10 -5.97 -5.56
C THR A 83 11.44 -7.32 -5.81
N ASP A 84 10.68 -7.81 -4.83
CA ASP A 84 9.90 -9.02 -4.99
C ASP A 84 8.80 -8.73 -6.04
N PRO A 85 8.80 -9.43 -7.20
CA PRO A 85 7.82 -9.18 -8.25
C PRO A 85 6.37 -9.39 -7.78
N TYR A 86 6.15 -10.17 -6.70
CA TYR A 86 4.83 -10.30 -6.08
C TYR A 86 4.43 -9.02 -5.33
N LEU A 87 5.36 -8.35 -4.65
CA LEU A 87 5.07 -7.08 -3.97
C LEU A 87 4.78 -5.96 -4.97
N ASP A 88 5.51 -5.94 -6.08
CA ASP A 88 5.23 -5.02 -7.19
C ASP A 88 3.84 -5.28 -7.79
N ALA A 89 3.51 -6.54 -8.07
CA ALA A 89 2.19 -6.90 -8.60
C ALA A 89 1.05 -6.49 -7.65
N VAL A 90 1.20 -6.77 -6.35
CA VAL A 90 0.22 -6.35 -5.33
C VAL A 90 0.09 -4.83 -5.27
N PHE A 91 1.22 -4.11 -5.32
CA PHE A 91 1.22 -2.65 -5.33
C PHE A 91 0.48 -2.10 -6.55
N TYR A 92 0.78 -2.60 -7.75
CA TYR A 92 0.09 -2.18 -8.98
C TYR A 92 -1.41 -2.48 -8.90
N ILE A 93 -1.80 -3.66 -8.41
CA ILE A 93 -3.21 -4.02 -8.20
C ILE A 93 -3.89 -3.01 -7.28
N ILE A 94 -3.27 -2.67 -6.15
CA ILE A 94 -3.82 -1.67 -5.21
C ILE A 94 -3.99 -0.31 -5.90
N VAL A 95 -2.99 0.14 -6.66
CA VAL A 95 -3.04 1.42 -7.40
C VAL A 95 -4.17 1.39 -8.44
N PHE A 96 -4.32 0.30 -9.20
CA PHE A 96 -5.41 0.13 -10.15
C PHE A 96 -6.78 0.16 -9.47
N LEU A 97 -6.95 -0.58 -8.36
CA LEU A 97 -8.19 -0.55 -7.57
C LEU A 97 -8.47 0.85 -7.01
N TRP A 98 -7.44 1.62 -6.65
CA TRP A 98 -7.58 2.97 -6.13
C TRP A 98 -8.05 3.96 -7.19
N ILE A 99 -7.47 3.90 -8.40
CA ILE A 99 -7.93 4.72 -9.54
C ILE A 99 -9.37 4.33 -9.89
N PHE A 100 -9.67 3.03 -9.96
CA PHE A 100 -11.01 2.53 -10.27
C PHE A 100 -12.03 2.99 -9.23
N SER A 101 -11.70 2.91 -7.94
CA SER A 101 -12.54 3.39 -6.82
C SER A 101 -12.84 4.88 -6.95
N THR A 102 -11.84 5.69 -7.31
CA THR A 102 -11.98 7.13 -7.53
C THR A 102 -12.96 7.43 -8.67
N ILE A 103 -12.82 6.74 -9.80
CA ILE A 103 -13.69 6.91 -10.97
C ILE A 103 -15.12 6.46 -10.65
N ASP A 104 -15.29 5.31 -9.96
CA ASP A 104 -16.61 4.81 -9.58
C ASP A 104 -17.31 5.75 -8.58
N ALA A 105 -16.59 6.29 -7.60
CA ALA A 105 -17.12 7.30 -6.67
C ALA A 105 -17.56 8.58 -7.40
N TYR A 106 -16.79 9.03 -8.40
CA TYR A 106 -17.17 10.16 -9.25
C TYR A 106 -18.46 9.87 -10.04
N ARG A 107 -18.55 8.68 -10.64
CA ARG A 107 -19.70 8.27 -11.47
C ARG A 107 -20.98 8.15 -10.64
N ILE A 108 -20.89 7.53 -9.46
CA ILE A 108 -22.01 7.44 -8.51
C ILE A 108 -22.44 8.82 -8.03
N GLY A 109 -21.51 9.68 -7.65
CA GLY A 109 -21.85 11.03 -7.22
C GLY A 109 -22.42 11.91 -8.33
N LYS A 110 -22.29 11.53 -9.60
CA LYS A 110 -22.98 12.17 -10.74
C LYS A 110 -24.40 11.64 -10.93
N GLN A 111 -24.68 10.39 -10.55
CA GLN A 111 -25.99 9.74 -10.63
C GLN A 111 -26.93 10.11 -9.47
N GLU A 112 -26.37 10.41 -8.28
CA GLU A 112 -27.12 10.86 -7.09
C GLU A 112 -27.56 12.34 -7.18
N ARG A 113 -27.65 12.92 -8.39
CA ARG A 113 -27.96 14.34 -8.63
C ARG A 113 -29.21 14.52 -9.46
#